data_AF-A0A2H9UHP1-F1
#
_entry.id   AF-A0A2H9UHP1-F1
#
_cell.length_a   1.000
_cell.length_b   1.000
_cell.length_c   1.000
_cell.angle_alpha   90.00
_cell.angle_beta   90.00
_cell.angle_gamma   90.00
#
_symmetry.space_group_name_H-M   'P 1'
#
loop_
_entity.id
_entity.type
_entity.pdbx_description
1 polymer ?
#
loop_
_entity_poly.entity_id
_entity_poly.type
_entity_poly.pdbx_seq_one_letter_code
_entity_poly.pdbx_strand_id
1 'polypeptide(L)'
;MLKTVTAFNLRKKALIFEEQQTKKSDLDASLSVFRLSIPDHCPLWTSKIALTGEKPTWLHKDEPNFADFAYLKTATDFKTGTLIIDIDQPVADTIEAIIYSTLNAPIPNLIIKNRANKHVQLVYCLKNWVCIDTSNKKGNYSAKAHSLYKALKRHLNAIFGGDDAYHNFIAKNPYSEQWDVVGMRSTSYEMYELARISELEVKSTTFIERLQSKQTDKALKQASDRATVKEGERNEFLFNTVRVRAYSLYNKHSKNWTRQQFENCLNDFANELNETKCSPPVQVSEVATICHSITNYCYGSFGEKQRMTKSEISAIAAKCGKKGGKAKGYAYSKQRQEARRLHKRGKKATDIAKLTGLSIRSVYNAINESKSRKTAIKTEKTNVQENEFKNIKYQILKPIFNANNY
;
A
#
# COMPACT_ATOMS: atom_id res chain seq x y z
N MET A 1 -38.15 -46.52 30.33
CA MET A 1 -36.87 -46.04 29.78
C MET A 1 -36.95 -45.66 28.29
N LEU A 2 -37.42 -46.54 27.38
CA LEU A 2 -37.50 -46.23 25.93
C LEU A 2 -38.31 -44.97 25.57
N LYS A 3 -39.51 -44.78 26.14
CA LYS A 3 -40.33 -43.56 25.89
C LYS A 3 -39.63 -42.26 26.33
N THR A 4 -38.86 -42.30 27.41
CA THR A 4 -38.16 -41.14 27.98
C THR A 4 -36.95 -40.74 27.12
N VAL A 5 -36.23 -41.71 26.57
CA VAL A 5 -35.10 -41.48 25.64
C VAL A 5 -35.59 -40.89 24.30
N THR A 6 -36.73 -41.35 23.79
CA THR A 6 -37.34 -40.81 22.56
C THR A 6 -37.79 -39.35 22.75
N ALA A 7 -38.43 -39.03 23.88
CA ALA A 7 -38.85 -37.66 24.20
C ALA A 7 -37.65 -36.69 24.33
N PHE A 8 -36.55 -37.12 24.96
CA PHE A 8 -35.32 -36.33 25.05
C PHE A 8 -34.68 -36.06 23.67
N ASN A 9 -34.59 -37.08 22.83
CA ASN A 9 -34.04 -36.93 21.47
C ASN A 9 -34.91 -36.02 20.58
N LEU A 10 -36.23 -36.10 20.70
CA LEU A 10 -37.16 -35.19 20.00
C LEU A 10 -36.99 -33.75 20.48
N ARG A 11 -36.88 -33.52 21.79
CA ARG A 11 -36.66 -32.19 22.36
C ARG A 11 -35.30 -31.60 21.95
N LYS A 12 -34.25 -32.42 21.91
CA LYS A 12 -32.92 -32.01 21.40
C LYS A 12 -32.99 -31.60 19.93
N LYS A 13 -33.69 -32.38 19.08
CA LYS A 13 -33.89 -32.03 17.67
C LYS A 13 -34.68 -30.73 17.50
N ALA A 14 -35.73 -30.52 18.29
CA ALA A 14 -36.51 -29.29 18.28
C ALA A 14 -35.66 -28.07 18.66
N LEU A 15 -34.84 -28.16 19.71
CA LEU A 15 -33.91 -27.10 20.12
C LEU A 15 -32.90 -26.77 19.02
N ILE A 16 -32.30 -27.78 18.38
CA ILE A 16 -31.36 -27.56 17.26
C ILE A 16 -32.07 -26.88 16.08
N PHE A 17 -33.30 -27.28 15.78
CA PHE A 17 -34.09 -26.68 14.72
C PHE A 17 -34.42 -25.21 15.00
N GLU A 18 -34.85 -24.89 16.23
CA GLU A 18 -35.12 -23.51 16.67
C GLU A 18 -33.85 -22.64 16.62
N GLU A 19 -32.70 -23.19 17.04
CA GLU A 19 -31.41 -22.50 16.95
C GLU A 19 -31.02 -22.20 15.49
N GLN A 20 -31.24 -23.16 14.57
CA GLN A 20 -30.99 -22.98 13.14
C GLN A 20 -31.91 -21.92 12.52
N GLN A 21 -33.20 -21.91 12.89
CA GLN A 21 -34.16 -20.89 12.44
C GLN A 21 -33.74 -19.50 12.93
N THR A 22 -33.34 -19.39 14.19
CA THR A 22 -32.89 -18.12 14.80
C THR A 22 -31.64 -17.60 14.09
N LYS A 23 -30.63 -18.45 13.88
CA LYS A 23 -29.41 -18.09 13.13
C LYS A 23 -29.70 -17.62 11.71
N LYS A 24 -30.66 -18.25 11.03
CA LYS A 24 -31.08 -17.82 9.69
C LYS A 24 -31.74 -16.43 9.73
N SER A 25 -32.66 -16.21 10.68
CA SER A 25 -33.30 -14.91 10.89
C SER A 25 -32.27 -13.81 11.20
N ASP A 26 -31.31 -14.08 12.08
CA ASP A 26 -30.26 -13.13 12.45
C ASP A 26 -29.33 -12.81 11.28
N LEU A 27 -29.02 -13.81 10.45
CA LEU A 27 -28.27 -13.64 9.21
C LEU A 27 -29.02 -12.75 8.22
N ASP A 28 -30.29 -13.01 7.94
CA ASP A 28 -31.10 -12.25 7.01
C ASP A 28 -31.23 -10.77 7.45
N ALA A 29 -31.44 -10.53 8.75
CA ALA A 29 -31.50 -9.19 9.31
C ALA A 29 -30.14 -8.46 9.22
N SER A 30 -29.05 -9.14 9.54
CA SER A 30 -27.69 -8.58 9.47
C SER A 30 -27.28 -8.27 8.01
N LEU A 31 -27.64 -9.14 7.07
CA LEU A 31 -27.44 -8.93 5.64
C LEU A 31 -28.27 -7.75 5.13
N SER A 32 -29.50 -7.58 5.61
CA SER A 32 -30.33 -6.41 5.26
C SER A 32 -29.68 -5.10 5.72
N VAL A 33 -29.12 -5.09 6.93
CA VAL A 33 -28.37 -3.93 7.44
C VAL A 33 -27.09 -3.67 6.63
N PHE A 34 -26.35 -4.71 6.27
CA PHE A 34 -25.18 -4.59 5.40
C PHE A 34 -25.55 -3.99 4.04
N ARG A 35 -26.67 -4.42 3.45
CA ARG A 35 -27.18 -3.91 2.18
C ARG A 35 -27.43 -2.41 2.17
N LEU A 36 -27.92 -1.87 3.29
CA LEU A 36 -28.16 -0.44 3.48
C LEU A 36 -26.87 0.35 3.73
N SER A 37 -25.81 -0.34 4.13
CA SER A 37 -24.52 0.25 4.52
C SER A 37 -23.49 0.27 3.39
N ILE A 38 -23.84 -0.27 2.22
CA ILE A 38 -23.02 -0.26 1.00
C ILE A 38 -23.67 0.59 -0.10
N PRO A 39 -22.90 1.03 -1.12
CA PRO A 39 -23.44 1.82 -2.21
C PRO A 39 -24.44 1.03 -3.03
N ASP A 40 -25.35 1.74 -3.70
CA ASP A 40 -26.29 1.11 -4.62
C ASP A 40 -25.59 0.46 -5.79
N HIS A 41 -24.51 1.06 -6.31
CA HIS A 41 -23.66 0.47 -7.33
C HIS A 41 -22.28 0.16 -6.76
N CYS A 42 -21.91 -1.13 -6.76
CA CYS A 42 -20.65 -1.60 -6.19
C CYS A 42 -19.70 -2.08 -7.30
N PRO A 43 -18.40 -1.73 -7.23
CA PRO A 43 -17.34 -2.47 -7.90
C PRO A 43 -17.23 -3.89 -7.34
N LEU A 44 -17.21 -4.89 -8.22
CA LEU A 44 -17.26 -6.31 -7.88
C LEU A 44 -16.16 -7.11 -8.61
N TRP A 45 -15.67 -8.16 -7.96
CA TRP A 45 -14.66 -9.07 -8.51
C TRP A 45 -14.97 -10.52 -8.17
N THR A 46 -14.72 -11.40 -9.13
CA THR A 46 -14.98 -12.85 -9.02
C THR A 46 -13.98 -13.56 -8.10
N SER A 47 -12.78 -13.00 -7.91
CA SER A 47 -11.72 -13.62 -7.12
C SER A 47 -10.67 -12.63 -6.63
N LYS A 48 -9.81 -13.06 -5.69
CA LYS A 48 -8.68 -12.27 -5.20
C LYS A 48 -7.64 -11.97 -6.28
N ILE A 49 -7.53 -12.83 -7.30
CA ILE A 49 -6.63 -12.61 -8.45
C ILE A 49 -7.16 -11.47 -9.31
N ALA A 50 -8.48 -11.44 -9.55
CA ALA A 50 -9.12 -10.39 -10.34
C ALA A 50 -8.89 -8.99 -9.74
N LEU A 51 -8.83 -8.87 -8.40
CA LEU A 51 -8.48 -7.61 -7.72
C LEU A 51 -7.15 -7.00 -8.17
N THR A 52 -6.20 -7.83 -8.62
CA THR A 52 -4.82 -7.40 -8.95
C THR A 52 -4.62 -7.00 -10.41
N GLY A 53 -5.60 -7.22 -11.30
CA GLY A 53 -5.38 -7.02 -12.73
C GLY A 53 -6.61 -6.97 -13.64
N GLU A 54 -7.80 -7.22 -13.11
CA GLU A 54 -9.06 -7.13 -13.87
C GLU A 54 -9.84 -5.88 -13.46
N LYS A 55 -10.55 -5.30 -14.44
CA LYS A 55 -11.47 -4.20 -14.14
C LYS A 55 -12.65 -4.75 -13.35
N PRO A 56 -13.13 -4.04 -12.30
CA PRO A 56 -14.33 -4.44 -11.62
C PRO A 56 -15.53 -4.45 -12.55
N THR A 57 -16.45 -5.39 -12.31
CA THR A 57 -17.82 -5.29 -12.81
C THR A 57 -18.59 -4.35 -11.89
N TRP A 58 -19.38 -3.45 -12.47
CA TRP A 58 -20.25 -2.56 -11.70
C TRP A 58 -21.67 -3.10 -11.80
N LEU A 59 -22.23 -3.51 -10.68
CA LEU A 59 -23.63 -3.93 -10.62
C LEU A 59 -24.35 -3.14 -9.55
N HIS A 60 -25.64 -2.91 -9.78
CA HIS A 60 -26.50 -2.50 -8.70
C HIS A 60 -26.59 -3.62 -7.66
N LYS A 61 -26.65 -3.27 -6.37
CA LYS A 61 -26.62 -4.24 -5.28
C LYS A 61 -27.73 -5.27 -5.47
N ASP A 62 -28.93 -4.82 -5.86
CA ASP A 62 -30.14 -5.65 -6.05
C ASP A 62 -30.21 -6.45 -7.35
N GLU A 63 -29.14 -6.51 -8.13
CA GLU A 63 -29.09 -7.40 -9.29
C GLU A 63 -28.92 -8.88 -8.89
N PRO A 64 -29.55 -9.81 -9.63
CA PRO A 64 -29.55 -11.24 -9.29
C PRO A 64 -28.16 -11.87 -9.33
N ASN A 65 -27.28 -11.41 -10.22
CA ASN A 65 -25.91 -11.85 -10.37
C ASN A 65 -24.93 -11.19 -9.39
N PHE A 66 -25.39 -10.35 -8.45
CA PHE A 66 -24.52 -9.71 -7.46
C PHE A 66 -23.79 -10.74 -6.58
N ALA A 67 -24.46 -11.86 -6.27
CA ALA A 67 -23.93 -12.95 -5.47
C ALA A 67 -22.82 -13.76 -6.17
N ASP A 68 -22.73 -13.69 -7.50
CA ASP A 68 -21.73 -14.42 -8.30
C ASP A 68 -20.31 -13.91 -8.07
N PHE A 69 -20.17 -12.71 -7.49
CA PHE A 69 -18.89 -12.07 -7.24
C PHE A 69 -18.44 -12.27 -5.79
N ALA A 70 -17.22 -12.75 -5.61
CA ALA A 70 -16.66 -13.07 -4.31
C ALA A 70 -16.23 -11.83 -3.51
N TYR A 71 -15.90 -10.71 -4.17
CA TYR A 71 -15.41 -9.51 -3.52
C TYR A 71 -16.15 -8.27 -4.01
N LEU A 72 -16.30 -7.27 -3.14
CA LEU A 72 -16.84 -5.96 -3.48
C LEU A 72 -16.04 -4.82 -2.83
N LYS A 73 -16.15 -3.62 -3.39
CA LYS A 73 -15.77 -2.39 -2.69
C LYS A 73 -17.00 -1.86 -1.93
N THR A 74 -16.90 -1.78 -0.61
CA THR A 74 -18.03 -1.37 0.27
C THR A 74 -18.15 0.14 0.45
N ALA A 75 -17.19 0.92 -0.04
CA ALA A 75 -17.19 2.37 0.01
C ALA A 75 -17.33 2.97 -1.39
N THR A 76 -17.95 4.15 -1.45
CA THR A 76 -17.81 5.02 -2.62
C THR A 76 -16.44 5.72 -2.60
N ASP A 77 -16.15 6.53 -3.60
CA ASP A 77 -14.97 7.41 -3.57
C ASP A 77 -15.08 8.56 -2.56
N PHE A 78 -16.30 8.83 -2.05
CA PHE A 78 -16.58 9.99 -1.20
C PHE A 78 -16.95 9.64 0.23
N LYS A 79 -17.58 8.48 0.45
CA LYS A 79 -18.14 8.08 1.74
C LYS A 79 -18.13 6.56 1.93
N THR A 80 -18.09 6.14 3.19
CA THR A 80 -18.20 4.74 3.62
C THR A 80 -19.30 4.58 4.67
N GLY A 81 -20.08 3.51 4.56
CA GLY A 81 -21.07 3.09 5.57
C GLY A 81 -20.62 1.88 6.39
N THR A 82 -19.38 1.40 6.18
CA THR A 82 -18.87 0.20 6.85
C THR A 82 -17.48 0.41 7.45
N LEU A 83 -17.21 -0.34 8.52
CA LEU A 83 -15.90 -0.55 9.09
C LEU A 83 -15.61 -2.05 9.04
N ILE A 84 -14.51 -2.42 8.39
CA ILE A 84 -14.13 -3.81 8.15
C ILE A 84 -12.78 -4.06 8.82
N ILE A 85 -12.74 -5.11 9.63
CA ILE A 85 -11.54 -5.65 10.27
C ILE A 85 -11.19 -6.95 9.55
N ASP A 86 -10.05 -6.97 8.86
CA ASP A 86 -9.55 -8.15 8.15
C ASP A 86 -8.54 -8.85 9.05
N ILE A 87 -8.86 -10.07 9.48
CA ILE A 87 -8.01 -10.87 10.37
C ILE A 87 -7.33 -11.92 9.51
N ASP A 88 -6.06 -11.68 9.19
CA ASP A 88 -5.22 -12.55 8.37
C ASP A 88 -4.58 -13.69 9.19
N GLN A 89 -5.39 -14.31 10.05
CA GLN A 89 -5.03 -15.48 10.85
C GLN A 89 -6.12 -16.55 10.72
N PRO A 90 -5.78 -17.84 10.84
CA PRO A 90 -6.72 -18.95 10.68
C PRO A 90 -7.63 -19.11 11.93
N VAL A 91 -8.44 -18.09 12.24
CA VAL A 91 -9.29 -18.01 13.43
C VAL A 91 -10.78 -18.27 13.16
N ALA A 92 -11.17 -18.62 11.94
CA ALA A 92 -12.57 -18.81 11.55
C ALA A 92 -13.37 -19.76 12.45
N ASP A 93 -12.74 -20.78 13.02
CA ASP A 93 -13.42 -21.78 13.85
C ASP A 93 -13.56 -21.32 15.32
N THR A 94 -12.82 -20.29 15.74
CA THR A 94 -12.78 -19.79 17.13
C THR A 94 -13.24 -18.34 17.27
N ILE A 95 -13.50 -17.64 16.17
CA ILE A 95 -13.73 -16.19 16.17
C ILE A 95 -14.96 -15.76 16.99
N GLU A 96 -16.07 -16.50 16.98
CA GLU A 96 -17.21 -16.21 17.84
C GLU A 96 -16.82 -16.28 19.32
N ALA A 97 -16.05 -17.31 19.71
CA ALA A 97 -15.58 -17.46 21.07
C ALA A 97 -14.63 -16.31 21.45
N ILE A 98 -13.75 -15.88 20.53
CA ILE A 98 -12.88 -14.71 20.73
C ILE A 98 -13.73 -13.46 20.97
N ILE A 99 -14.77 -13.21 20.15
CA ILE A 99 -15.67 -12.06 20.31
C ILE A 99 -16.38 -12.08 21.67
N TYR A 100 -16.94 -13.22 22.09
CA TYR A 100 -17.68 -13.30 23.35
C TYR A 100 -16.77 -13.32 24.60
N SER A 101 -15.53 -13.78 24.47
CA SER A 101 -14.58 -13.84 25.60
C SER A 101 -13.72 -12.58 25.75
N THR A 102 -13.63 -11.76 24.71
CA THR A 102 -12.87 -10.50 24.75
C THR A 102 -13.71 -9.42 25.41
N LEU A 103 -13.23 -8.95 26.56
CA LEU A 103 -13.84 -7.81 27.23
C LEU A 103 -13.80 -6.59 26.30
N ASN A 104 -14.93 -5.88 26.20
CA ASN A 104 -15.08 -4.69 25.36
C ASN A 104 -14.94 -4.93 23.85
N ALA A 105 -15.07 -6.18 23.38
CA ALA A 105 -15.22 -6.46 21.96
C ALA A 105 -16.66 -6.15 21.50
N PRO A 106 -16.89 -5.14 20.64
CA PRO A 106 -18.21 -4.96 20.07
C PRO A 106 -18.54 -6.12 19.11
N ILE A 107 -19.75 -6.65 19.25
CA ILE A 107 -20.27 -7.70 18.36
C ILE A 107 -20.40 -7.12 16.93
N PRO A 108 -19.83 -7.77 15.91
CA PRO A 108 -19.96 -7.30 14.53
C PRO A 108 -21.39 -7.47 14.01
N ASN A 109 -21.72 -6.84 12.88
CA ASN A 109 -22.94 -7.16 12.15
C ASN A 109 -22.80 -8.51 11.44
N LEU A 110 -21.66 -8.73 10.76
CA LEU A 110 -21.36 -9.97 10.05
C LEU A 110 -19.96 -10.46 10.38
N ILE A 111 -19.83 -11.79 10.47
CA ILE A 111 -18.57 -12.51 10.38
C ILE A 111 -18.53 -13.18 9.01
N ILE A 112 -17.50 -12.89 8.20
CA ILE A 112 -17.29 -13.52 6.90
C ILE A 112 -16.04 -14.38 6.97
N LYS A 113 -16.24 -15.70 6.99
CA LYS A 113 -15.19 -16.71 7.12
C LYS A 113 -14.80 -17.24 5.74
N ASN A 114 -13.50 -17.26 5.48
CA ASN A 114 -12.97 -17.94 4.30
C ASN A 114 -12.74 -19.41 4.61
N ARG A 115 -13.47 -20.29 3.93
CA ARG A 115 -13.41 -21.74 4.15
C ARG A 115 -12.04 -22.34 3.83
N ALA A 116 -11.29 -21.74 2.90
CA ALA A 116 -10.03 -22.28 2.40
C ALA A 116 -8.82 -21.95 3.29
N ASN A 117 -8.68 -20.69 3.73
CA ASN A 117 -7.54 -20.26 4.54
C ASN A 117 -7.91 -19.95 6.01
N LYS A 118 -9.19 -20.07 6.37
CA LYS A 118 -9.72 -19.81 7.72
C LYS A 118 -9.53 -18.37 8.22
N HIS A 119 -9.23 -17.42 7.32
CA HIS A 119 -9.20 -16.00 7.65
C HIS A 119 -10.61 -15.44 7.77
N VAL A 120 -10.76 -14.32 8.48
CA VAL A 120 -12.08 -13.76 8.80
C VAL A 120 -12.12 -12.27 8.49
N GLN A 121 -13.25 -11.78 7.98
CA GLN A 121 -13.59 -10.36 8.01
C GLN A 121 -14.75 -10.10 8.97
N LEU A 122 -14.53 -9.19 9.91
CA LEU A 122 -15.60 -8.66 10.76
C LEU A 122 -16.13 -7.38 10.13
N VAL A 123 -17.45 -7.28 9.97
CA VAL A 123 -18.11 -6.13 9.36
C VAL A 123 -18.96 -5.42 10.39
N TYR A 124 -18.71 -4.13 10.56
CA TYR A 124 -19.52 -3.21 11.36
C TYR A 124 -20.20 -2.21 10.44
N CYS A 125 -21.52 -2.22 10.46
CA CYS A 125 -22.39 -1.38 9.64
C CYS A 125 -22.69 -0.08 10.39
N LEU A 126 -22.44 1.06 9.77
CA LEU A 126 -22.64 2.38 10.38
C LEU A 126 -24.01 2.93 10.01
N LYS A 127 -24.71 3.47 11.00
CA LYS A 127 -26.02 4.13 10.80
C LYS A 127 -25.87 5.40 9.97
N ASN A 128 -24.84 6.18 10.26
CA ASN A 128 -24.49 7.39 9.53
C ASN A 128 -23.24 7.16 8.68
N TRP A 129 -23.35 7.44 7.38
CA TRP A 129 -22.22 7.35 6.46
C TRP A 129 -21.14 8.39 6.79
N VAL A 130 -19.88 7.98 6.72
CA VAL A 130 -18.73 8.86 6.99
C VAL A 130 -18.16 9.36 5.67
N CYS A 131 -18.08 10.68 5.49
CA CYS A 131 -17.38 11.30 4.38
C CYS A 131 -15.86 11.10 4.52
N ILE A 132 -15.25 10.46 3.52
CA ILE A 132 -13.80 10.17 3.43
C ILE A 132 -13.08 11.04 2.40
N ASP A 133 -13.82 11.80 1.59
CA ASP A 133 -13.24 12.78 0.65
C ASP A 133 -12.71 14.01 1.40
N THR A 134 -11.41 13.98 1.68
CA THR A 134 -10.70 15.08 2.34
C THR A 134 -10.57 16.34 1.50
N SER A 135 -10.88 16.31 0.19
CA SER A 135 -10.88 17.52 -0.65
C SER A 135 -12.04 18.45 -0.31
N ASN A 136 -13.07 17.94 0.38
CA ASN A 136 -14.25 18.67 0.83
C ASN A 136 -14.92 19.56 -0.23
N LYS A 137 -14.83 19.19 -1.52
CA LYS A 137 -15.41 19.99 -2.61
C LYS A 137 -16.92 20.18 -2.49
N LYS A 138 -17.61 19.26 -1.80
CA LYS A 138 -19.07 19.28 -1.58
C LYS A 138 -19.49 19.80 -0.19
N GLY A 139 -18.55 20.27 0.63
CA GLY A 139 -18.84 20.89 1.94
C GLY A 139 -19.34 19.93 3.03
N ASN A 140 -19.38 18.63 2.79
CA ASN A 140 -19.94 17.61 3.69
C ASN A 140 -18.88 16.84 4.50
N TYR A 141 -17.60 17.24 4.41
CA TYR A 141 -16.52 16.61 5.15
C TYR A 141 -16.46 17.09 6.60
N SER A 142 -16.39 16.15 7.55
CA SER A 142 -16.12 16.44 8.97
C SER A 142 -14.81 15.79 9.39
N ALA A 143 -13.81 16.63 9.71
CA ALA A 143 -12.52 16.16 10.20
C ALA A 143 -12.65 15.34 11.50
N LYS A 144 -13.59 15.74 12.39
CA LYS A 144 -13.87 15.01 13.63
C LYS A 144 -14.44 13.62 13.36
N ALA A 145 -15.46 13.52 12.51
CA ALA A 145 -16.08 12.23 12.17
C ALA A 145 -15.09 11.29 11.46
N HIS A 146 -14.31 11.80 10.51
CA HIS A 146 -13.31 11.00 9.81
C HIS A 146 -12.16 10.56 10.73
N SER A 147 -11.74 11.42 11.67
CA SER A 147 -10.73 11.06 12.67
C SER A 147 -11.24 9.98 13.62
N LEU A 148 -12.49 10.09 14.09
CA LEU A 148 -13.12 9.08 14.93
C LEU A 148 -13.23 7.75 14.19
N TYR A 149 -13.66 7.75 12.92
CA TYR A 149 -13.71 6.55 12.08
C TYR A 149 -12.35 5.85 12.00
N LYS A 150 -11.27 6.60 11.76
CA LYS A 150 -9.90 6.06 11.70
C LYS A 150 -9.44 5.52 13.07
N ALA A 151 -9.74 6.23 14.14
CA ALA A 151 -9.39 5.81 15.50
C ALA A 151 -10.11 4.51 15.87
N LEU A 152 -11.43 4.44 15.63
CA LEU A 152 -12.23 3.22 15.82
C LEU A 152 -11.66 2.04 15.04
N LYS A 153 -11.35 2.24 13.76
CA LYS A 153 -10.82 1.14 12.94
C LYS A 153 -9.51 0.59 13.50
N ARG A 154 -8.57 1.47 13.89
CA ARG A 154 -7.31 1.07 14.52
C ARG A 154 -7.52 0.37 15.86
N HIS A 155 -8.42 0.89 16.66
CA HIS A 155 -8.74 0.33 17.97
C HIS A 155 -9.33 -1.08 17.85
N LEU A 156 -10.29 -1.26 16.94
CA LEU A 156 -10.87 -2.57 16.66
C LEU A 156 -9.85 -3.52 16.02
N ASN A 157 -8.95 -3.03 15.15
CA ASN A 157 -7.82 -3.84 14.68
C ASN A 157 -6.95 -4.33 15.86
N ALA A 158 -6.66 -3.46 16.84
CA ALA A 158 -5.88 -3.83 18.02
C ALA A 158 -6.60 -4.86 18.90
N ILE A 159 -7.93 -4.74 19.07
CA ILE A 159 -8.73 -5.71 19.84
C ILE A 159 -8.71 -7.09 19.18
N PHE A 160 -8.88 -7.17 17.86
CA PHE A 160 -9.06 -8.44 17.16
C PHE A 160 -7.81 -8.97 16.44
N GLY A 161 -6.68 -8.27 16.52
CA GLY A 161 -5.47 -8.62 15.76
C GLY A 161 -5.63 -8.48 14.25
N GLY A 162 -6.38 -7.46 13.81
CA GLY A 162 -6.62 -7.16 12.40
C GLY A 162 -5.44 -6.51 11.67
N ASP A 163 -5.47 -6.53 10.34
CA ASP A 163 -4.45 -5.90 9.50
C ASP A 163 -4.58 -4.36 9.49
N ASP A 164 -3.57 -3.67 10.05
CA ASP A 164 -3.45 -2.21 10.02
C ASP A 164 -3.17 -1.65 8.62
N ALA A 165 -2.64 -2.46 7.70
CA ALA A 165 -2.41 -2.08 6.31
C ALA A 165 -3.67 -2.20 5.43
N TYR A 166 -4.77 -2.73 5.96
CA TYR A 166 -6.00 -2.91 5.21
C TYR A 166 -6.76 -1.58 5.02
N HIS A 167 -6.52 -0.89 3.90
CA HIS A 167 -7.11 0.43 3.61
C HIS A 167 -8.08 0.46 2.43
N ASN A 168 -8.21 -0.63 1.66
CA ASN A 168 -8.78 -0.57 0.31
C ASN A 168 -10.32 -0.59 0.25
N PHE A 169 -11.01 -0.72 1.39
CA PHE A 169 -12.47 -0.91 1.45
C PHE A 169 -12.98 -2.11 0.62
N ILE A 170 -12.12 -3.10 0.34
CA ILE A 170 -12.44 -4.27 -0.48
C ILE A 170 -12.77 -5.46 0.42
N ALA A 171 -14.05 -5.70 0.63
CA ALA A 171 -14.53 -6.82 1.44
C ALA A 171 -14.79 -8.08 0.61
N LYS A 172 -14.84 -9.21 1.30
CA LYS A 172 -15.54 -10.41 0.86
C LYS A 172 -17.03 -10.09 0.76
N ASN A 173 -17.69 -10.57 -0.30
CA ASN A 173 -19.11 -10.33 -0.54
C ASN A 173 -19.97 -11.32 0.25
N PRO A 174 -20.69 -10.91 1.31
CA PRO A 174 -21.42 -11.84 2.16
C PRO A 174 -22.61 -12.52 1.47
N TYR A 175 -23.01 -12.07 0.28
CA TYR A 175 -24.03 -12.75 -0.53
C TYR A 175 -23.47 -13.87 -1.41
N SER A 176 -22.14 -13.99 -1.51
CA SER A 176 -21.49 -15.02 -2.33
C SER A 176 -21.39 -16.34 -1.57
N GLU A 177 -21.77 -17.44 -2.23
CA GLU A 177 -21.69 -18.80 -1.68
C GLU A 177 -20.26 -19.27 -1.36
N GLN A 178 -19.25 -18.54 -1.85
CA GLN A 178 -17.83 -18.84 -1.57
C GLN A 178 -17.45 -18.67 -0.11
N TRP A 179 -18.20 -17.86 0.65
CA TRP A 179 -17.90 -17.56 2.04
C TRP A 179 -18.87 -18.24 2.98
N ASP A 180 -18.40 -18.52 4.19
CA ASP A 180 -19.28 -18.88 5.29
C ASP A 180 -19.58 -17.61 6.10
N VAL A 181 -20.86 -17.30 6.29
CA VAL A 181 -21.29 -15.99 6.81
C VAL A 181 -22.20 -16.18 8.01
N VAL A 182 -21.86 -15.51 9.10
CA VAL A 182 -22.63 -15.52 10.34
C VAL A 182 -23.15 -14.10 10.59
N GLY A 183 -24.47 -13.97 10.72
CA GLY A 183 -25.10 -12.75 11.22
C GLY A 183 -25.06 -12.73 12.74
N MET A 184 -24.63 -11.61 13.31
CA MET A 184 -24.56 -11.46 14.76
C MET A 184 -25.37 -10.26 15.27
N ARG A 185 -25.37 -9.14 14.54
CA ARG A 185 -26.11 -7.94 14.92
C ARG A 185 -26.98 -7.43 13.79
N SER A 186 -28.27 -7.33 14.08
CA SER A 186 -29.34 -6.92 13.17
C SER A 186 -29.61 -5.40 13.10
N THR A 187 -28.76 -4.57 13.72
CA THR A 187 -28.90 -3.10 13.71
C THR A 187 -27.57 -2.40 13.42
N SER A 188 -27.63 -1.27 12.73
CA SER A 188 -26.46 -0.43 12.48
C SER A 188 -25.95 0.27 13.75
N TYR A 189 -24.65 0.54 13.78
CA TYR A 189 -23.98 1.25 14.86
C TYR A 189 -23.93 2.77 14.63
N GLU A 190 -24.17 3.54 15.68
CA GLU A 190 -23.60 4.89 15.76
C GLU A 190 -22.09 4.77 16.10
N MET A 191 -21.22 5.58 15.48
CA MET A 191 -19.78 5.50 15.78
C MET A 191 -19.46 5.73 17.27
N TYR A 192 -20.22 6.59 17.95
CA TYR A 192 -20.07 6.80 19.38
C TYR A 192 -20.50 5.60 20.23
N GLU A 193 -21.44 4.79 19.74
CA GLU A 193 -21.82 3.53 20.40
C GLU A 193 -20.66 2.54 20.33
N LEU A 194 -20.05 2.36 19.14
CA LEU A 194 -18.84 1.54 19.01
C LEU A 194 -17.72 2.03 19.92
N ALA A 195 -17.49 3.34 19.96
CA ALA A 195 -16.46 3.93 20.81
C ALA A 195 -16.70 3.64 22.29
N ARG A 196 -17.95 3.74 22.76
CA ARG A 196 -18.30 3.44 24.16
C ARG A 196 -18.14 1.96 24.48
N ILE A 197 -18.68 1.07 23.65
CA ILE A 197 -18.62 -0.39 23.89
C ILE A 197 -17.17 -0.88 23.88
N SER A 198 -16.37 -0.36 22.96
CA SER A 198 -14.95 -0.72 22.86
C SER A 198 -14.05 0.02 23.84
N GLU A 199 -14.60 0.87 24.71
CA GLU A 199 -13.84 1.74 25.60
C GLU A 199 -12.73 2.51 24.87
N LEU A 200 -13.03 2.99 23.66
CA LEU A 200 -12.13 3.84 22.92
C LEU A 200 -11.93 5.15 23.70
N GLU A 201 -10.82 5.21 24.43
CA GLU A 201 -10.32 6.45 24.96
C GLU A 201 -9.83 7.31 23.80
N VAL A 202 -10.67 8.24 23.35
CA VAL A 202 -10.20 9.37 22.57
C VAL A 202 -9.46 10.27 23.54
N LYS A 203 -8.20 9.90 23.87
CA LYS A 203 -7.31 10.81 24.58
C LYS A 203 -7.32 12.10 23.80
N SER A 204 -7.75 13.18 24.45
CA SER A 204 -7.56 14.53 23.92
C SER A 204 -6.07 14.80 24.01
N THR A 205 -5.27 14.10 23.18
CA THR A 205 -3.85 14.29 23.16
C THR A 205 -3.66 15.75 22.83
N THR A 206 -3.16 16.49 23.81
CA THR A 206 -2.89 17.90 23.66
C THR A 206 -1.98 18.06 22.44
N PHE A 207 -1.93 19.25 21.87
CA PHE A 207 -0.96 19.51 20.80
C PHE A 207 0.45 19.05 21.21
N ILE A 208 0.80 19.19 22.49
CA ILE A 208 2.05 18.75 23.10
C ILE A 208 2.20 17.23 23.10
N GLU A 209 1.21 16.46 23.54
CA GLU A 209 1.28 14.99 23.53
C GLU A 209 1.36 14.40 22.11
N ARG A 210 0.74 15.04 21.12
CA ARG A 210 0.87 14.64 19.70
C ARG A 210 2.23 14.98 19.11
N LEU A 211 2.85 16.07 19.58
CA LEU A 211 4.24 16.38 19.26
C LEU A 211 5.18 15.39 19.92
N GLN A 212 4.91 15.01 21.18
CA GLN A 212 5.67 14.02 21.91
C GLN A 212 5.54 12.64 21.28
N SER A 213 4.35 12.14 20.92
CA SER A 213 4.22 10.83 20.26
C SER A 213 4.85 10.80 18.87
N LYS A 214 4.74 11.89 18.09
CA LYS A 214 5.54 12.06 16.85
C LYS A 214 7.03 12.13 17.13
N GLN A 215 7.45 12.72 18.24
CA GLN A 215 8.85 12.70 18.70
C GLN A 215 9.26 11.31 19.17
N THR A 216 8.38 10.50 19.75
CA THR A 216 8.65 9.13 20.21
C THR A 216 8.74 8.17 19.04
N ASP A 217 7.84 8.24 18.06
CA ASP A 217 7.94 7.49 16.80
C ASP A 217 9.15 7.94 15.98
N LYS A 218 9.42 9.25 15.96
CA LYS A 218 10.64 9.80 15.39
C LYS A 218 11.86 9.40 16.22
N ALA A 219 11.75 9.19 17.53
CA ALA A 219 12.83 8.78 18.42
C ALA A 219 13.11 7.27 18.33
N LEU A 220 12.09 6.45 18.08
CA LEU A 220 12.19 5.01 17.84
C LEU A 220 12.78 4.77 16.44
N LYS A 221 12.35 5.57 15.46
CA LYS A 221 12.95 5.62 14.13
C LYS A 221 14.36 6.24 14.17
N GLN A 222 14.60 7.27 14.98
CA GLN A 222 15.93 7.81 15.24
C GLN A 222 16.79 6.83 16.04
N ALA A 223 16.21 5.93 16.83
CA ALA A 223 16.88 4.87 17.58
C ALA A 223 17.28 3.71 16.65
N SER A 224 16.45 3.36 15.66
CA SER A 224 16.87 2.51 14.55
C SER A 224 17.91 3.20 13.66
N ASP A 225 17.81 4.53 13.49
CA ASP A 225 18.81 5.36 12.79
C ASP A 225 19.99 5.77 13.71
N ARG A 226 20.05 5.30 14.98
CA ARG A 226 21.16 5.51 15.94
C ARG A 226 22.17 4.35 15.85
N ALA A 227 22.07 3.49 14.84
CA ALA A 227 23.23 2.74 14.40
C ALA A 227 24.32 3.77 14.03
N THR A 228 25.37 3.86 14.83
CA THR A 228 26.49 4.76 14.59
C THR A 228 27.13 4.39 13.26
N VAL A 229 27.22 5.35 12.34
CA VAL A 229 27.85 5.11 11.03
C VAL A 229 29.35 5.05 11.25
N LYS A 230 29.93 3.88 10.99
CA LYS A 230 31.35 3.60 11.19
C LYS A 230 32.19 4.19 10.05
N GLU A 231 33.50 4.23 10.28
CA GLU A 231 34.49 4.70 9.32
C GLU A 231 34.33 4.03 7.93
N GLY A 232 34.28 4.85 6.86
CA GLY A 232 34.06 4.41 5.48
C GLY A 232 32.70 4.79 4.88
N GLU A 233 31.63 4.88 5.68
CA GLU A 233 30.26 5.12 5.19
C GLU A 233 29.72 6.53 5.51
N ARG A 234 30.48 7.31 6.29
CA ARG A 234 30.06 8.62 6.86
C ARG A 234 29.77 9.68 5.80
N ASN A 235 30.64 9.80 4.80
CA ASN A 235 30.47 10.78 3.72
C ASN A 235 29.21 10.46 2.89
N GLU A 236 29.04 9.20 2.52
CA GLU A 236 27.85 8.74 1.77
C GLU A 236 26.56 8.93 2.57
N PHE A 237 26.60 8.64 3.87
CA PHE A 237 25.48 8.88 4.78
C PHE A 237 25.10 10.36 4.85
N LEU A 238 26.08 11.24 5.10
CA LEU A 238 25.85 12.69 5.17
C LEU A 238 25.32 13.21 3.83
N PHE A 239 25.95 12.84 2.71
CA PHE A 239 25.51 13.26 1.39
C PHE A 239 24.08 12.80 1.07
N ASN A 240 23.75 11.52 1.28
CA ASN A 240 22.44 10.97 0.97
C ASN A 240 21.34 11.57 1.85
N THR A 241 21.64 11.85 3.11
CA THR A 241 20.68 12.42 4.06
C THR A 241 20.45 13.90 3.79
N VAL A 242 21.52 14.67 3.62
CA VAL A 242 21.47 16.12 3.41
C VAL A 242 20.83 16.46 2.05
N ARG A 243 21.15 15.72 0.97
CA ARG A 243 20.62 16.04 -0.37
C ARG A 243 19.09 15.93 -0.47
N VAL A 244 18.50 14.96 0.22
CA VAL A 244 17.03 14.77 0.22
C VAL A 244 16.34 15.95 0.89
N ARG A 245 16.92 16.46 1.99
CA ARG A 245 16.44 17.69 2.64
C ARG A 245 16.67 18.92 1.77
N ALA A 246 17.83 19.02 1.13
CA ALA A 246 18.16 20.12 0.23
C ALA A 246 17.17 20.26 -0.93
N TYR A 247 16.77 19.15 -1.58
CA TYR A 247 15.79 19.21 -2.67
C TYR A 247 14.43 19.77 -2.22
N SER A 248 13.99 19.37 -1.03
CA SER A 248 12.73 19.87 -0.45
C SER A 248 12.83 21.36 -0.10
N LEU A 249 13.93 21.77 0.54
CA LEU A 249 14.18 23.17 0.91
C LEU A 249 14.30 24.07 -0.33
N TYR A 250 14.99 23.60 -1.37
CA TYR A 250 15.17 24.35 -2.61
C TYR A 250 13.82 24.63 -3.28
N ASN A 251 12.93 23.64 -3.33
CA ASN A 251 11.59 23.82 -3.91
C ASN A 251 10.76 24.85 -3.17
N LYS A 252 10.95 24.94 -1.85
CA LYS A 252 10.14 25.80 -0.99
C LYS A 252 10.71 27.22 -0.88
N HIS A 253 12.03 27.37 -0.90
CA HIS A 253 12.71 28.61 -0.51
C HIS A 253 13.66 29.19 -1.58
N SER A 254 13.86 28.54 -2.74
CA SER A 254 14.79 29.00 -3.79
C SER A 254 14.55 30.43 -4.30
N LYS A 255 13.32 30.95 -4.20
CA LYS A 255 12.98 32.32 -4.60
C LYS A 255 13.24 33.37 -3.51
N ASN A 256 13.30 32.94 -2.25
CA ASN A 256 13.27 33.84 -1.09
C ASN A 256 14.60 33.86 -0.33
N TRP A 257 15.45 32.85 -0.50
CA TRP A 257 16.75 32.73 0.17
C TRP A 257 17.89 32.94 -0.82
N THR A 258 18.94 33.62 -0.35
CA THR A 258 20.19 33.68 -1.09
C THR A 258 20.87 32.31 -1.10
N ARG A 259 21.73 32.07 -2.09
CA ARG A 259 22.52 30.83 -2.18
C ARG A 259 23.35 30.60 -0.91
N GLN A 260 23.91 31.65 -0.32
CA GLN A 260 24.65 31.57 0.93
C GLN A 260 23.76 31.18 2.12
N GLN A 261 22.57 31.76 2.24
CA GLN A 261 21.61 31.39 3.31
C GLN A 261 21.18 29.93 3.19
N PHE A 262 20.97 29.46 1.97
CA PHE A 262 20.65 28.06 1.70
C PHE A 262 21.80 27.13 2.09
N GLU A 263 23.03 27.46 1.69
CA GLU A 263 24.22 26.66 1.99
C GLU A 263 24.55 26.64 3.49
N ASN A 264 24.39 27.78 4.19
CA ASN A 264 24.55 27.84 5.64
C ASN A 264 23.54 26.93 6.35
N CYS A 265 22.26 26.95 5.94
CA CYS A 265 21.24 26.07 6.49
C CYS A 265 21.55 24.57 6.28
N LEU A 266 22.14 24.21 5.13
CA LEU A 266 22.60 22.84 4.91
C LEU A 266 23.80 22.48 5.80
N ASN A 267 24.73 23.41 5.99
CA ASN A 267 25.89 23.23 6.86
C ASN A 267 25.48 23.03 8.32
N ASP A 268 24.55 23.83 8.84
CA ASP A 268 24.04 23.68 10.20
C ASP A 268 23.44 22.28 10.41
N PHE A 269 22.59 21.85 9.47
CA PHE A 269 21.97 20.53 9.50
C PHE A 269 22.98 19.38 9.35
N ALA A 270 23.98 19.53 8.48
CA ALA A 270 24.98 18.50 8.23
C ALA A 270 25.96 18.34 9.39
N ASN A 271 26.35 19.44 10.06
CA ASN A 271 27.20 19.40 11.24
C ASN A 271 26.47 18.77 12.44
N GLU A 272 25.18 19.10 12.64
CA GLU A 272 24.35 18.44 13.67
C GLU A 272 24.27 16.92 13.43
N LEU A 273 24.09 16.48 12.17
CA LEU A 273 24.10 15.06 11.82
C LEU A 273 25.47 14.41 12.02
N ASN A 274 26.55 15.11 11.69
CA ASN A 274 27.91 14.61 11.83
C ASN A 274 28.24 14.34 13.32
N GLU A 275 27.94 15.29 14.19
CA GLU A 275 28.15 15.19 15.64
C GLU A 275 27.29 14.10 16.28
N THR A 276 26.04 13.94 15.83
CA THR A 276 25.09 13.03 16.47
C THR A 276 25.11 11.60 15.91
N LYS A 277 25.66 11.37 14.70
CA LYS A 277 25.54 10.08 13.98
C LYS A 277 26.85 9.46 13.48
N CYS A 278 27.93 10.22 13.32
CA CYS A 278 29.20 9.70 12.80
C CYS A 278 30.21 9.46 13.94
N SER A 279 30.87 8.29 13.94
CA SER A 279 31.96 8.00 14.88
C SER A 279 33.19 7.42 14.16
N PRO A 280 34.35 8.08 14.20
CA PRO A 280 34.54 9.46 14.69
C PRO A 280 33.84 10.48 13.77
N PRO A 281 33.55 11.71 14.24
CA PRO A 281 33.03 12.77 13.39
C PRO A 281 33.92 13.02 12.16
N VAL A 282 33.28 13.33 11.03
CA VAL A 282 33.94 13.80 9.81
C VAL A 282 34.49 15.21 10.06
N GLN A 283 35.59 15.59 9.39
CA GLN A 283 36.13 16.94 9.52
C GLN A 283 35.13 18.00 9.00
N VAL A 284 35.01 19.12 9.69
CA VAL A 284 34.05 20.20 9.35
C VAL A 284 34.26 20.73 7.92
N SER A 285 35.50 20.78 7.44
CA SER A 285 35.84 21.15 6.06
C SER A 285 35.27 20.17 5.02
N GLU A 286 35.27 18.88 5.33
CA GLU A 286 34.71 17.85 4.47
C GLU A 286 33.17 17.92 4.47
N VAL A 287 32.55 18.16 5.63
CA VAL A 287 31.10 18.44 5.73
C VAL A 287 30.72 19.65 4.89
N ALA A 288 31.49 20.74 4.98
CA ALA A 288 31.28 21.93 4.16
C ALA A 288 31.39 21.64 2.66
N THR A 289 32.35 20.79 2.26
CA THR A 289 32.51 20.37 0.86
C THR A 289 31.29 19.57 0.36
N ILE A 290 30.72 18.70 1.20
CA ILE A 290 29.48 17.97 0.90
C ILE A 290 28.31 18.96 0.69
N CYS A 291 28.14 19.92 1.60
CA CYS A 291 27.09 20.94 1.51
C CYS A 291 27.25 21.83 0.27
N HIS A 292 28.49 22.19 -0.07
CA HIS A 292 28.81 22.98 -1.25
C HIS A 292 28.46 22.24 -2.55
N SER A 293 28.82 20.96 -2.65
CA SER A 293 28.46 20.08 -3.77
C SER A 293 26.93 20.00 -3.97
N ILE A 294 26.19 19.80 -2.89
CA ILE A 294 24.71 19.73 -2.92
C ILE A 294 24.10 21.07 -3.34
N THR A 295 24.62 22.19 -2.81
CA THR A 295 24.18 23.54 -3.15
C THR A 295 24.39 23.83 -4.64
N ASN A 296 25.57 23.50 -5.17
CA ASN A 296 25.90 23.68 -6.59
C ASN A 296 24.96 22.86 -7.48
N TYR A 297 24.67 21.62 -7.09
CA TYR A 297 23.73 20.79 -7.82
C TYR A 297 22.30 21.36 -7.79
N CYS A 298 21.84 21.84 -6.63
CA CYS A 298 20.52 22.45 -6.45
C CYS A 298 20.32 23.68 -7.34
N TYR A 299 21.27 24.62 -7.33
CA TYR A 299 21.18 25.87 -8.10
C TYR A 299 21.59 25.73 -9.57
N GLY A 300 22.33 24.68 -9.93
CA GLY A 300 22.65 24.31 -11.31
C GLY A 300 21.67 23.29 -11.87
N SER A 301 22.15 22.05 -12.07
CA SER A 301 21.43 20.99 -12.79
C SER A 301 20.03 20.65 -12.27
N PHE A 302 19.77 20.76 -10.95
CA PHE A 302 18.44 20.50 -10.40
C PHE A 302 17.48 21.67 -10.67
N GLY A 303 17.92 22.90 -10.43
CA GLY A 303 17.18 24.12 -10.75
C GLY A 303 16.86 24.27 -12.23
N GLU A 304 17.83 23.96 -13.11
CA GLU A 304 17.64 23.93 -14.56
C GLU A 304 16.59 22.90 -14.98
N LYS A 305 16.59 21.71 -14.37
CA LYS A 305 15.57 20.68 -14.63
C LYS A 305 14.17 21.07 -14.15
N GLN A 306 14.04 21.95 -13.15
CA GLN A 306 12.73 22.49 -12.73
C GLN A 306 12.20 23.60 -13.62
N ARG A 307 13.08 24.28 -14.35
CA ARG A 307 12.69 25.24 -15.39
C ARG A 307 12.14 24.55 -16.64
N MET A 308 12.24 23.22 -16.71
CA MET A 308 11.66 22.43 -17.79
C MET A 308 10.13 22.44 -17.70
N THR A 309 9.49 22.61 -18.84
CA THR A 309 8.04 22.52 -18.99
C THR A 309 7.54 21.10 -18.65
N LYS A 310 6.26 20.98 -18.28
CA LYS A 310 5.62 19.67 -18.05
C LYS A 310 5.80 18.69 -19.23
N SER A 311 5.88 19.21 -20.46
CA SER A 311 6.10 18.44 -21.68
C SER A 311 7.49 17.78 -21.70
N GLU A 312 8.52 18.54 -21.34
CA GLU A 312 9.90 18.06 -21.36
C GLU A 312 10.18 17.05 -20.24
N ILE A 313 9.58 17.25 -19.07
CA ILE A 313 9.64 16.27 -17.95
C ILE A 313 8.99 14.94 -18.38
N SER A 314 7.85 15.00 -19.07
CA SER A 314 7.17 13.82 -19.62
C SER A 314 8.04 13.09 -20.67
N ALA A 315 8.71 13.85 -21.54
CA ALA A 315 9.62 13.28 -22.54
C ALA A 315 10.82 12.55 -21.93
N ILE A 316 11.41 13.11 -20.87
CA ILE A 316 12.49 12.44 -20.11
C ILE A 316 11.98 11.17 -19.44
N ALA A 317 10.82 11.24 -18.76
CA ALA A 317 10.20 10.08 -18.13
C ALA A 317 9.93 8.96 -19.14
N ALA A 318 9.43 9.29 -20.34
CA ALA A 318 9.21 8.34 -21.42
C ALA A 318 10.53 7.73 -21.94
N LYS A 319 11.61 8.52 -22.06
CA LYS A 319 12.94 8.05 -22.47
C LYS A 319 13.55 7.09 -21.44
N CYS A 320 13.44 7.43 -20.15
CA CYS A 320 13.86 6.58 -19.04
C CYS A 320 13.03 5.29 -18.96
N GLY A 321 11.71 5.38 -19.11
CA GLY A 321 10.81 4.23 -19.18
C GLY A 321 11.16 3.27 -20.32
N LYS A 322 11.52 3.80 -21.50
CA LYS A 322 12.02 3.00 -22.64
C LYS A 322 13.33 2.29 -22.32
N LYS A 323 14.30 2.94 -21.66
CA LYS A 323 15.56 2.31 -21.24
C LYS A 323 15.32 1.20 -20.22
N GLY A 324 14.52 1.46 -19.18
CA GLY A 324 14.15 0.46 -18.17
C GLY A 324 13.40 -0.73 -18.77
N GLY A 325 12.50 -0.48 -19.72
CA GLY A 325 11.80 -1.52 -20.47
C GLY A 325 12.72 -2.41 -21.29
N LYS A 326 13.76 -1.84 -21.95
CA LYS A 326 14.79 -2.59 -22.67
C LYS A 326 15.64 -3.45 -21.72
N ALA A 327 16.12 -2.88 -20.63
CA ALA A 327 16.94 -3.61 -19.63
C ALA A 327 16.16 -4.80 -19.04
N LYS A 328 14.90 -4.60 -18.65
CA LYS A 328 14.01 -5.70 -18.24
C LYS A 328 13.79 -6.70 -19.38
N GLY A 329 13.64 -6.25 -20.62
CA GLY A 329 13.55 -7.13 -21.79
C GLY A 329 14.73 -8.11 -21.91
N TYR A 330 15.96 -7.62 -21.70
CA TYR A 330 17.18 -8.44 -21.73
C TYR A 330 17.31 -9.38 -20.54
N ALA A 331 17.08 -8.87 -19.32
CA ALA A 331 17.17 -9.66 -18.09
C ALA A 331 16.27 -10.91 -18.13
N TYR A 332 15.06 -10.76 -18.68
CA TYR A 332 14.10 -11.85 -18.80
C TYR A 332 14.15 -12.57 -20.16
N SER A 333 15.17 -12.34 -21.00
CA SER A 333 15.22 -12.89 -22.36
C SER A 333 15.28 -14.42 -22.38
N LYS A 334 16.15 -15.02 -21.55
CA LYS A 334 16.29 -16.47 -21.42
C LYS A 334 14.99 -17.13 -20.95
N GLN A 335 14.38 -16.57 -19.90
CA GLN A 335 13.11 -17.07 -19.37
C GLN A 335 11.96 -16.95 -20.39
N ARG A 336 11.94 -15.89 -21.22
CA ARG A 336 10.96 -15.73 -22.30
C ARG A 336 11.21 -16.70 -23.47
N GLN A 337 12.46 -16.99 -23.80
CA GLN A 337 12.79 -18.02 -24.80
C GLN A 337 12.40 -19.41 -24.31
N GLU A 338 12.67 -19.72 -23.05
CA GLU A 338 12.29 -20.98 -22.42
C GLU A 338 10.76 -21.13 -22.35
N ALA A 339 10.05 -20.05 -22.01
CA ALA A 339 8.59 -20.03 -22.06
C ALA A 339 8.03 -20.38 -23.45
N ARG A 340 8.67 -19.90 -24.52
CA ARG A 340 8.29 -20.23 -25.90
C ARG A 340 8.56 -21.69 -26.24
N ARG A 341 9.71 -22.24 -25.81
CA ARG A 341 10.06 -23.66 -26.02
C ARG A 341 9.07 -24.58 -25.30
N LEU A 342 8.77 -24.29 -24.03
CA LEU A 342 7.81 -25.07 -23.24
C LEU A 342 6.40 -24.99 -23.82
N HIS A 343 6.00 -23.84 -24.38
CA HIS A 343 4.72 -23.70 -25.06
C HIS A 343 4.65 -24.53 -26.35
N LYS A 344 5.71 -24.53 -27.17
CA LYS A 344 5.80 -25.41 -28.36
C LYS A 344 5.72 -26.89 -28.02
N ARG A 345 6.15 -27.28 -26.82
CA ARG A 345 6.01 -28.65 -26.26
C ARG A 345 4.62 -28.94 -25.67
N GLY A 346 3.66 -28.04 -25.84
CA GLY A 346 2.27 -28.22 -25.40
C GLY A 346 2.00 -27.94 -23.92
N LYS A 347 2.95 -27.37 -23.16
CA LYS A 347 2.72 -27.03 -21.74
C LYS A 347 1.72 -25.87 -21.59
N LYS A 348 0.87 -25.94 -20.56
CA LYS A 348 -0.08 -24.88 -20.22
C LYS A 348 0.64 -23.65 -19.67
N ALA A 349 0.09 -22.46 -19.91
CA ALA A 349 0.71 -21.18 -19.53
C ALA A 349 0.96 -21.05 -18.01
N THR A 350 0.10 -21.66 -17.19
CA THR A 350 0.26 -21.75 -15.73
C THR A 350 1.51 -22.51 -15.32
N ASP A 351 1.79 -23.62 -15.99
CA ASP A 351 2.95 -24.48 -15.69
C ASP A 351 4.23 -23.82 -16.20
N ILE A 352 4.16 -23.16 -17.36
CA ILE A 352 5.25 -22.35 -17.89
C ILE A 352 5.61 -21.21 -16.94
N ALA A 353 4.62 -20.52 -16.36
CA ALA A 353 4.85 -19.45 -15.39
C ALA A 353 5.59 -19.96 -14.14
N LYS A 354 5.16 -21.11 -13.61
CA LYS A 354 5.84 -21.78 -12.48
C LYS A 354 7.28 -22.17 -12.83
N LEU A 355 7.51 -22.76 -14.00
CA LEU A 355 8.83 -23.25 -14.43
C LEU A 355 9.81 -22.13 -14.79
N THR A 356 9.33 -21.01 -15.32
CA THR A 356 10.19 -19.91 -15.79
C THR A 356 10.32 -18.75 -14.80
N GLY A 357 9.52 -18.75 -13.73
CA GLY A 357 9.41 -17.64 -12.77
C GLY A 357 8.80 -16.37 -13.36
N LEU A 358 8.23 -16.44 -14.57
CA LEU A 358 7.54 -15.33 -15.21
C LEU A 358 6.10 -15.24 -14.70
N SER A 359 5.56 -14.02 -14.60
CA SER A 359 4.12 -13.86 -14.39
C SER A 359 3.33 -14.46 -15.56
N ILE A 360 2.15 -14.99 -15.30
CA ILE A 360 1.26 -15.58 -16.33
C ILE A 360 1.06 -14.60 -17.50
N ARG A 361 0.90 -13.30 -17.21
CA ARG A 361 0.79 -12.25 -18.22
C ARG A 361 2.05 -12.13 -19.08
N SER A 362 3.23 -12.27 -18.48
CA SER A 362 4.51 -12.26 -19.20
C SER A 362 4.69 -13.51 -20.08
N VAL A 363 4.20 -14.67 -19.64
CA VAL A 363 4.15 -15.89 -20.46
C VAL A 363 3.27 -15.67 -21.69
N TYR A 364 2.03 -15.21 -21.53
CA TYR A 364 1.14 -14.88 -22.66
C TYR A 364 1.75 -13.86 -23.63
N ASN A 365 2.43 -12.85 -23.10
CA ASN A 365 3.13 -11.87 -23.93
C ASN A 365 4.36 -12.46 -24.65
N ALA A 366 5.01 -13.47 -24.08
CA ALA A 366 6.18 -14.12 -24.67
C ALA A 366 5.80 -15.09 -25.79
N ILE A 367 4.68 -15.79 -25.65
CA ILE A 367 4.18 -16.79 -26.61
C ILE A 367 3.36 -16.20 -27.76
N ASN A 368 2.82 -14.99 -27.60
CA ASN A 368 2.05 -14.32 -28.66
C ASN A 368 2.95 -13.90 -29.85
N GLU A 369 2.71 -14.50 -31.03
CA GLU A 369 3.53 -14.35 -32.23
C GLU A 369 3.57 -12.93 -32.82
N SER A 370 2.48 -12.17 -32.69
CA SER A 370 2.43 -10.77 -33.17
C SER A 370 3.40 -9.85 -32.42
N LYS A 371 3.70 -10.17 -31.16
CA LYS A 371 4.68 -9.45 -30.31
C LYS A 371 6.08 -10.06 -30.39
N SER A 372 6.19 -11.34 -30.74
CA SER A 372 7.49 -12.02 -30.94
C SER A 372 8.24 -11.48 -32.16
N ARG A 373 7.55 -11.27 -33.30
CA ARG A 373 8.14 -10.73 -34.54
C ARG A 373 8.71 -9.31 -34.38
N LYS A 374 8.02 -8.43 -33.62
CA LYS A 374 8.54 -7.07 -33.30
C LYS A 374 9.81 -7.08 -32.44
N THR A 375 10.05 -8.16 -31.70
CA THR A 375 11.24 -8.30 -30.84
C THR A 375 12.41 -8.88 -31.64
N ALA A 376 12.18 -9.90 -32.49
CA ALA A 376 13.20 -10.52 -33.33
C ALA A 376 13.78 -9.54 -34.38
N ILE A 377 12.92 -8.79 -35.08
CA ILE A 377 13.33 -7.78 -36.08
C ILE A 377 14.18 -6.66 -35.46
N LYS A 378 14.02 -6.39 -34.15
CA LYS A 378 14.84 -5.40 -33.43
C LYS A 378 16.19 -5.94 -32.98
N THR A 379 16.27 -7.22 -32.64
CA THR A 379 17.52 -7.86 -32.21
C THR A 379 18.48 -8.05 -33.39
N GLU A 380 17.98 -8.43 -34.57
CA GLU A 380 18.78 -8.50 -35.80
C GLU A 380 19.35 -7.12 -36.20
N LYS A 381 18.55 -6.04 -36.10
CA LYS A 381 19.03 -4.67 -36.34
C LYS A 381 20.05 -4.15 -35.31
N THR A 382 20.18 -4.78 -34.14
CA THR A 382 21.13 -4.35 -33.10
C THR A 382 22.46 -5.12 -33.17
N ASN A 383 22.46 -6.35 -33.72
CA ASN A 383 23.69 -7.14 -33.91
C ASN A 383 24.50 -6.74 -35.16
N VAL A 384 23.99 -5.83 -36.01
CA VAL A 384 24.70 -5.32 -37.20
C VAL A 384 25.30 -3.92 -36.96
N GLN A 385 25.45 -3.47 -35.71
CA GLN A 385 26.26 -2.27 -35.45
C GLN A 385 27.74 -2.64 -35.53
N GLU A 386 28.35 -2.28 -36.65
CA GLU A 386 29.80 -2.27 -36.86
C GLU A 386 30.52 -1.68 -35.65
N ASN A 387 31.58 -2.37 -35.21
CA ASN A 387 32.49 -1.89 -34.20
C ASN A 387 33.28 -0.69 -34.77
N GLU A 388 32.72 0.51 -34.68
CA GLU A 388 33.51 1.74 -34.81
C GLU A 388 34.41 1.87 -33.57
N PHE A 389 35.69 1.51 -33.73
CA PHE A 389 36.74 1.86 -32.79
C PHE A 389 36.88 3.39 -32.74
N LYS A 390 36.31 4.01 -31.71
CA LYS A 390 36.57 5.43 -31.44
C LYS A 390 37.96 5.60 -30.83
N ASN A 391 38.88 6.10 -31.64
CA ASN A 391 40.18 6.59 -31.20
C ASN A 391 39.98 7.72 -30.17
N ILE A 392 40.36 7.47 -28.92
CA ILE A 392 40.35 8.47 -27.86
C ILE A 392 41.58 9.36 -28.06
N LYS A 393 41.40 10.58 -28.55
CA LYS A 393 42.47 11.60 -28.53
C LYS A 393 42.65 12.06 -27.08
N TYR A 394 43.81 11.75 -26.49
CA TYR A 394 44.23 12.35 -25.23
C TYR A 394 44.45 13.86 -25.42
N GLN A 395 43.89 14.65 -24.52
CA GLN A 395 44.09 16.09 -24.43
C GLN A 395 45.49 16.32 -23.85
N ILE A 396 46.42 16.82 -24.66
CA ILE A 396 47.77 17.20 -24.20
C ILE A 396 47.62 18.42 -23.28
N LEU A 397 47.80 18.22 -21.98
CA LEU A 397 47.96 19.28 -20.99
C LEU A 397 49.26 20.03 -21.29
N LYS A 398 49.16 21.31 -21.68
CA LYS A 398 50.31 22.21 -21.71
C LYS A 398 50.63 22.66 -20.28
N PRO A 399 51.85 22.44 -19.76
CA PRO A 399 52.24 22.96 -18.46
C PRO A 399 52.38 24.49 -18.55
N ILE A 400 51.68 25.21 -17.68
CA ILE A 400 51.88 26.64 -17.49
C ILE A 400 53.15 26.78 -16.64
N PHE A 401 54.27 27.07 -17.31
CA PHE A 401 55.48 27.53 -16.65
C PHE A 401 55.25 28.97 -16.17
N ASN A 402 55.36 29.14 -14.86
CA ASN A 402 55.38 30.43 -14.20
C ASN A 402 56.81 30.98 -14.33
N ALA A 403 56.98 32.14 -14.95
CA ALA A 403 58.22 32.91 -14.93
C ALA A 403 57.86 34.38 -14.74
N ASN A 404 58.34 34.92 -13.63
CA ASN A 404 58.29 36.32 -13.23
C ASN A 404 58.67 37.28 -14.36
N ASN A 405 58.13 38.50 -14.34
CA ASN A 405 58.95 39.71 -14.38
C ASN A 405 58.12 40.99 -14.15
N TYR A 406 58.55 41.72 -13.11
CA TYR A 406 58.30 43.11 -12.72
C TYR A 406 56.90 43.54 -12.26
#